data_AF-A0A7W9S1E4-F1
#
_entry.id   AF-A0A7W9S1E4-F1
#
_cell.length_a   1.000
_cell.length_b   1.000
_cell.length_c   1.000
_cell.angle_alpha   90.00
_cell.angle_beta   90.00
_cell.angle_gamma   90.00
#
_symmetry.space_group_name_H-M   'P 1'
#
loop_
_entity.id
_entity.type
_entity.pdbx_description
1 polymer ?
#
loop_
_entity_poly.entity_id
_entity_poly.type
_entity_poly.pdbx_seq_one_letter_code
_entity_poly.pdbx_strand_id
1 'polypeptide(L)'
;MPEPKAGLQARLHALRVLAEGGHATIERLALASGRSATVLRRLARDEGWKLAQAGPLDVSARIRKAAGMVLCKVEELGKAAEGGGSIDKGAIDGLIAMIRGLEKIGEIMRPEEAARENHIRDNEDLAETLRRIEERIVELAREFAARLVEEQSGTAGGVEGGA
;
A
#
# COMPACT_ATOMS: atom_id res chain seq x y z
N MET A 1 -11.04 30.19 8.11
CA MET A 1 -11.48 29.83 6.74
C MET A 1 -10.24 29.69 5.87
N PRO A 2 -9.64 28.49 5.72
CA PRO A 2 -8.46 28.32 4.86
C PRO A 2 -8.84 28.11 3.39
N GLU A 3 -8.01 28.64 2.49
CA GLU A 3 -8.30 28.93 1.08
C GLU A 3 -8.51 27.71 0.14
N PRO A 4 -9.42 27.81 -0.86
CA PRO A 4 -9.73 26.74 -1.83
C PRO A 4 -8.60 26.39 -2.81
N LYS A 5 -7.50 27.17 -2.85
CA LYS A 5 -6.36 26.95 -3.78
C LYS A 5 -5.48 25.77 -3.40
N ALA A 6 -5.40 25.43 -2.11
CA ALA A 6 -4.56 24.34 -1.63
C ALA A 6 -5.03 22.97 -2.14
N GLY A 7 -6.36 22.77 -2.26
CA GLY A 7 -6.94 21.51 -2.76
C GLY A 7 -6.68 21.26 -4.25
N LEU A 8 -6.74 22.30 -5.09
CA LEU A 8 -6.49 22.16 -6.52
C LEU A 8 -5.02 21.84 -6.82
N GLN A 9 -4.08 22.48 -6.12
CA GLN A 9 -2.65 22.16 -6.27
C GLN A 9 -2.33 20.73 -5.82
N ALA A 10 -2.92 20.28 -4.70
CA ALA A 10 -2.74 18.91 -4.23
C ALA A 10 -3.29 17.88 -5.23
N ARG A 11 -4.41 18.18 -5.89
CA ARG A 11 -5.00 17.35 -6.94
C ARG A 11 -4.13 17.27 -8.20
N LEU A 12 -3.63 18.40 -8.70
CA LEU A 12 -2.73 18.44 -9.85
C LEU A 12 -1.42 17.70 -9.57
N HIS A 13 -0.90 17.84 -8.35
CA HIS A 13 0.28 17.09 -7.90
C HIS A 13 0.01 15.58 -7.89
N ALA A 14 -1.12 15.13 -7.35
CA ALA A 14 -1.49 13.71 -7.33
C ALA A 14 -1.62 13.13 -8.74
N LEU A 15 -2.25 13.85 -9.67
CA LEU A 15 -2.37 13.45 -11.08
C LEU A 15 -0.99 13.32 -11.75
N ARG A 16 -0.11 14.31 -11.54
CA ARG A 16 1.25 14.28 -12.08
C ARG A 16 2.03 13.07 -11.58
N VAL A 17 1.97 12.78 -10.27
CA VAL A 17 2.65 11.61 -9.69
C VAL A 17 2.15 10.31 -10.28
N LEU A 18 0.84 10.17 -10.51
CA LEU A 18 0.28 8.97 -11.17
C LEU A 18 0.73 8.85 -12.63
N ALA A 19 0.74 9.97 -13.38
CA ALA A 19 1.17 10.00 -14.78
C ALA A 19 2.66 9.67 -14.97
N GLU A 20 3.51 10.07 -14.01
CA GLU A 20 4.95 9.77 -14.01
C GLU A 20 5.27 8.34 -13.51
N GLY A 21 4.26 7.48 -13.34
CA GLY A 21 4.43 6.08 -12.91
C GLY A 21 4.60 5.90 -11.39
N GLY A 22 4.26 6.91 -10.60
CA GLY A 22 4.23 6.80 -9.14
C GLY A 22 3.10 5.87 -8.65
N HIS A 23 3.28 5.31 -7.46
CA HIS A 23 2.35 4.34 -6.89
C HIS A 23 0.90 4.87 -6.77
N ALA A 24 -0.08 4.07 -7.20
CA ALA A 24 -1.50 4.38 -7.00
C ALA A 24 -1.93 3.98 -5.58
N THR A 25 -1.77 4.89 -4.62
CA THR A 25 -2.30 4.71 -3.26
C THR A 25 -3.74 5.24 -3.16
N ILE A 26 -4.50 4.76 -2.18
CA ILE A 26 -5.89 5.22 -1.96
C ILE A 26 -5.97 6.73 -1.76
N GLU A 27 -5.07 7.31 -0.97
CA GLU A 27 -5.03 8.73 -0.64
C GLU A 27 -4.74 9.57 -1.89
N ARG A 28 -3.87 9.07 -2.77
CA ARG A 28 -3.50 9.74 -4.02
C ARG A 28 -4.64 9.65 -5.05
N LEU A 29 -5.32 8.51 -5.11
CA LEU A 29 -6.52 8.33 -5.92
C LEU A 29 -7.67 9.21 -5.41
N ALA A 30 -7.83 9.37 -4.10
CA ALA A 30 -8.82 10.26 -3.48
C ALA A 30 -8.56 11.72 -3.88
N LEU A 31 -7.31 12.17 -3.74
CA LEU A 31 -6.87 13.52 -4.15
C LEU A 31 -7.09 13.76 -5.66
N ALA A 32 -6.69 12.81 -6.50
CA ALA A 32 -6.81 12.93 -7.96
C ALA A 32 -8.28 12.92 -8.44
N SER A 33 -9.11 12.06 -7.85
CA SER A 33 -10.52 11.91 -8.21
C SER A 33 -11.44 12.92 -7.54
N GLY A 34 -10.99 13.59 -6.48
CA GLY A 34 -11.83 14.45 -5.64
C GLY A 34 -12.86 13.67 -4.81
N ARG A 35 -12.69 12.35 -4.65
CA ARG A 35 -13.57 11.47 -3.87
C ARG A 35 -13.00 11.22 -2.48
N SER A 36 -13.86 10.78 -1.56
CA SER A 36 -13.40 10.43 -0.22
C SER A 36 -12.54 9.15 -0.25
N ALA A 37 -11.45 9.15 0.53
CA ALA A 37 -10.59 7.98 0.68
C ALA A 37 -11.37 6.78 1.21
N THR A 38 -12.35 6.99 2.09
CA THR A 38 -13.21 5.93 2.64
C THR A 38 -14.01 5.19 1.57
N VAL A 39 -14.59 5.92 0.61
CA VAL A 39 -15.32 5.32 -0.51
C VAL A 39 -14.39 4.52 -1.41
N LEU A 40 -13.19 5.04 -1.68
CA LEU A 40 -12.20 4.35 -2.50
C LEU A 40 -11.62 3.10 -1.81
N ARG A 41 -11.45 3.08 -0.48
CA ARG A 41 -11.03 1.84 0.22
C ARG A 41 -12.07 0.74 0.12
N ARG A 42 -13.34 1.11 0.26
CA ARG A 42 -14.44 0.17 0.10
C ARG A 42 -14.45 -0.40 -1.31
N LEU A 43 -14.41 0.47 -2.32
CA LEU A 43 -14.40 0.07 -3.73
C LEU A 43 -13.19 -0.82 -4.07
N ALA A 44 -11.99 -0.41 -3.63
CA ALA A 44 -10.77 -1.18 -3.86
C ALA A 44 -10.81 -2.56 -3.22
N ARG A 45 -11.47 -2.71 -2.08
CA ARG A 45 -11.67 -4.01 -1.42
C ARG A 45 -12.67 -4.86 -2.19
N ASP A 46 -13.82 -4.28 -2.53
CA ASP A 46 -14.92 -4.97 -3.20
C ASP A 46 -14.50 -5.45 -4.61
N GLU A 47 -13.64 -4.70 -5.29
CA GLU A 47 -13.13 -5.02 -6.63
C GLU A 47 -11.72 -5.66 -6.63
N GLY A 48 -11.13 -5.91 -5.45
CA GLY A 48 -9.83 -6.58 -5.33
C GLY A 48 -8.65 -5.82 -5.96
N TRP A 49 -8.64 -4.49 -5.88
CA TRP A 49 -7.57 -3.68 -6.46
C TRP A 49 -6.23 -3.94 -5.76
N LYS A 50 -5.19 -4.24 -6.55
CA LYS A 50 -3.80 -4.37 -6.08
C LYS A 50 -3.15 -3.00 -5.98
N LEU A 51 -3.51 -2.24 -4.94
CA LEU A 51 -2.93 -0.92 -4.68
C LEU A 51 -1.68 -1.03 -3.83
N ALA A 52 -0.72 -0.16 -4.09
CA ALA A 52 0.45 -0.01 -3.23
C ALA A 52 0.04 0.64 -1.90
N GLN A 53 0.43 0.02 -0.79
CA GLN A 53 0.26 0.61 0.54
C GLN A 53 1.05 1.91 0.63
N ALA A 54 0.38 3.00 1.07
CA ALA A 54 1.02 4.29 1.26
C ALA A 54 1.94 4.27 2.48
N GLY A 55 3.19 3.81 2.30
CA GLY A 55 4.26 4.12 3.23
C GLY A 55 4.57 5.62 3.23
N PRO A 56 5.17 6.17 4.30
CA PRO A 56 5.53 7.58 4.40
C PRO A 56 6.38 7.97 3.19
N LEU A 57 5.79 8.72 2.25
CA LEU A 57 6.41 9.24 1.02
C LEU A 57 7.45 8.28 0.41
N ASP A 58 6.97 7.14 -0.08
CA ASP A 58 7.70 6.13 -0.89
C ASP A 58 9.17 6.48 -1.14
N VAL A 59 9.97 6.23 -0.11
CA VAL A 59 11.38 6.58 -0.09
C VAL A 59 12.08 5.84 -1.23
N SER A 60 11.59 4.67 -1.61
CA SER A 60 12.06 3.89 -2.76
C SER A 60 11.81 4.62 -4.10
N ALA A 61 10.66 5.28 -4.32
CA ALA A 61 10.50 6.16 -5.49
C ALA A 61 11.40 7.40 -5.45
N ARG A 62 11.61 8.00 -4.27
CA ARG A 62 12.53 9.15 -4.13
C ARG A 62 13.97 8.75 -4.43
N ILE A 63 14.38 7.56 -3.98
CA ILE A 63 15.69 6.97 -4.28
C ILE A 63 15.82 6.69 -5.77
N ARG A 64 14.81 6.06 -6.41
CA ARG A 64 14.81 5.84 -7.87
C ARG A 64 14.96 7.16 -8.64
N LYS A 65 14.24 8.20 -8.22
CA LYS A 65 14.36 9.53 -8.83
C LYS A 65 15.76 10.12 -8.64
N ALA A 66 16.32 10.01 -7.44
CA ALA A 66 17.68 10.50 -7.15
C ALA A 66 18.75 9.72 -7.91
N ALA A 67 18.62 8.40 -8.02
CA ALA A 67 19.47 7.54 -8.83
C ALA A 67 19.40 7.92 -10.32
N GLY A 68 18.20 8.20 -10.85
CA GLY A 68 18.01 8.71 -12.20
C GLY A 68 18.73 10.04 -12.44
N MET A 69 18.66 10.99 -11.50
CA MET A 69 19.39 12.26 -11.61
C MET A 69 20.91 12.07 -11.58
N VAL A 70 21.40 11.15 -10.76
CA VAL A 70 22.83 10.79 -10.70
C VAL A 70 23.28 10.18 -12.02
N LEU A 71 22.49 9.27 -12.59
CA LEU A 71 22.78 8.65 -13.89
C LEU A 71 22.85 9.68 -15.01
N CYS A 72 21.88 10.59 -15.11
CA CYS A 72 21.91 11.67 -16.10
C CYS A 72 23.19 12.52 -16.00
N LYS A 73 23.64 12.85 -14.78
CA LYS A 73 24.89 13.61 -14.57
C LYS A 73 26.13 12.83 -15.01
N VAL A 74 26.17 11.51 -14.79
CA VAL A 74 27.26 10.67 -15.27
C VAL A 74 27.29 10.66 -16.80
N GLU A 75 26.14 10.53 -17.45
CA GLU A 75 26.02 10.57 -18.91
C GLU A 75 26.44 11.93 -19.50
N GLU A 76 26.06 13.04 -18.85
CA GLU A 76 26.47 14.39 -19.25
C GLU A 76 27.99 14.57 -19.17
N LEU A 77 28.61 14.09 -18.09
CA LEU A 77 30.07 14.11 -17.93
C LEU A 77 30.78 13.21 -18.93
N GLY A 78 30.23 12.03 -19.23
CA GLY A 78 30.75 11.13 -20.25
C GLY A 78 30.76 11.79 -21.63
N LYS A 79 29.65 12.42 -22.03
CA LYS A 79 29.55 13.16 -23.30
C LYS A 79 30.52 14.35 -23.37
N ALA A 80 30.69 15.07 -22.27
CA ALA A 80 31.65 16.17 -22.19
C ALA A 80 33.10 15.67 -22.36
N ALA A 81 33.44 14.52 -21.79
CA ALA A 81 34.74 13.88 -21.92
C ALA A 81 35.02 13.41 -23.36
N GLU A 82 34.04 12.78 -24.01
CA GLU A 82 34.13 12.32 -25.40
C GLU A 82 34.29 13.49 -26.40
N GLY A 83 33.66 14.63 -26.10
CA GLY A 83 33.79 15.87 -26.88
C GLY A 83 35.13 16.60 -26.72
N GLY A 84 36.10 16.04 -25.99
CA GLY A 84 37.39 16.68 -25.70
C GLY A 84 37.34 17.78 -24.64
N GLY A 85 36.23 17.88 -23.91
CA GLY A 85 36.08 18.81 -22.79
C GLY A 85 36.85 18.35 -21.55
N SER A 86 37.39 19.30 -20.80
CA SER A 86 37.99 19.02 -19.49
C SER A 86 36.89 18.67 -18.49
N ILE A 87 37.03 17.52 -17.84
CA ILE A 87 36.16 17.12 -16.74
C ILE A 87 36.65 17.79 -15.45
N ASP A 88 35.75 18.45 -14.73
CA ASP A 88 36.04 18.98 -13.40
C ASP A 88 36.12 17.83 -12.37
N LYS A 89 37.25 17.76 -11.68
CA LYS A 89 37.48 16.78 -10.61
C LYS A 89 36.50 16.97 -9.45
N GLY A 90 36.09 18.21 -9.15
CA GLY A 90 35.08 18.50 -8.13
C GLY A 90 33.71 17.90 -8.47
N ALA A 91 33.32 17.96 -9.75
CA ALA A 91 32.11 17.32 -10.24
C ALA A 91 32.14 15.79 -10.10
N ILE A 92 33.29 15.14 -10.40
CA ILE A 92 33.48 13.70 -10.20
C ILE A 92 33.36 13.34 -8.72
N ASP A 93 34.07 14.05 -7.85
CA ASP A 93 34.08 13.77 -6.41
C ASP A 93 32.68 13.95 -5.79
N GLY A 94 31.93 14.96 -6.24
CA GLY A 94 30.53 15.16 -5.85
C GLY A 94 29.61 14.02 -6.30
N LEU A 95 29.84 13.46 -7.49
CA LEU A 95 29.10 12.31 -8.01
C LEU A 95 29.37 11.04 -7.21
N ILE A 96 30.64 10.78 -6.88
CA ILE A 96 31.03 9.65 -6.03
C ILE A 96 30.36 9.77 -4.65
N ALA A 97 30.31 10.98 -4.07
CA ALA A 97 29.63 11.21 -2.80
C ALA A 97 28.11 10.95 -2.88
N MET A 98 27.45 11.35 -3.97
CA MET A 98 26.02 11.07 -4.18
C MET A 98 25.74 9.57 -4.35
N ILE A 99 26.58 8.84 -5.09
CA ILE A 99 26.45 7.39 -5.26
C ILE A 99 26.55 6.68 -3.92
N ARG A 100 27.59 6.99 -3.13
CA ARG A 100 27.77 6.42 -1.77
C ARG A 100 26.60 6.74 -0.84
N GLY A 101 26.05 7.95 -0.94
CA GLY A 101 24.85 8.34 -0.18
C GLY A 101 23.65 7.47 -0.54
N LEU A 102 23.42 7.20 -1.83
CA LEU A 102 22.33 6.34 -2.29
C LEU A 102 22.51 4.88 -1.86
N GLU A 103 23.74 4.34 -1.95
CA GLU A 103 24.07 3.01 -1.44
C GLU A 103 23.75 2.89 0.05
N LYS A 104 24.14 3.90 0.86
CA LYS A 104 23.91 3.88 2.30
C LYS A 104 22.44 3.92 2.67
N ILE A 105 21.65 4.71 1.94
CA ILE A 105 20.19 4.75 2.12
C ILE A 105 19.57 3.39 1.77
N GLY A 106 20.04 2.74 0.71
CA GLY A 106 19.61 1.39 0.35
C GLY A 106 19.90 0.34 1.42
N GLU A 107 21.07 0.41 2.08
CA GLU A 107 21.42 -0.48 3.20
C GLU A 107 20.48 -0.31 4.40
N ILE A 108 20.15 0.94 4.75
CA ILE A 108 19.29 1.25 5.91
C ILE A 108 17.84 0.83 5.64
N MET A 109 17.39 0.89 4.39
CA MET A 109 16.01 0.56 4.02
C MET A 109 15.73 -0.93 3.86
N ARG A 110 16.71 -1.75 3.44
CA ARG A 110 16.52 -3.21 3.31
C ARG A 110 15.89 -3.88 4.55
N PRO A 111 16.34 -3.59 5.78
CA PRO A 111 15.73 -4.11 6.99
C PRO A 111 14.27 -3.67 7.18
N GLU A 112 13.93 -2.42 6.85
CA GLU A 112 12.57 -1.90 6.98
C GLU A 112 11.60 -2.51 5.96
N GLU A 113 12.06 -2.74 4.73
CA GLU A 113 11.27 -3.41 3.68
C GLU A 113 10.97 -4.86 4.08
N ALA A 114 11.98 -5.60 4.55
CA ALA A 114 11.81 -6.95 5.06
C ALA A 114 10.88 -7.01 6.29
N ALA A 115 10.97 -6.04 7.20
CA ALA A 115 10.07 -5.95 8.35
C ALA A 115 8.62 -5.69 7.93
N ARG A 116 8.40 -4.81 6.93
CA ARG A 116 7.06 -4.55 6.38
C ARG A 116 6.48 -5.77 5.67
N GLU A 117 7.27 -6.48 4.88
CA GLU A 117 6.83 -7.71 4.21
C GLU A 117 6.41 -8.79 5.22
N ASN A 118 7.21 -8.99 6.28
CA ASN A 118 6.85 -9.89 7.37
C ASN A 118 5.52 -9.48 8.04
N HIS A 119 5.32 -8.19 8.34
CA HIS A 119 4.05 -7.72 8.90
C HIS A 119 2.86 -7.90 7.97
N ILE A 120 3.05 -7.79 6.65
CA ILE A 120 1.96 -8.07 5.68
C ILE A 120 1.60 -9.55 5.72
N ARG A 121 2.60 -10.44 5.70
CA ARG A 121 2.38 -11.89 5.80
C ARG A 121 1.70 -12.26 7.10
N ASP A 122 2.17 -11.74 8.23
CA ASP A 122 1.58 -12.01 9.55
C ASP A 122 0.11 -11.56 9.62
N ASN A 123 -0.23 -10.43 8.99
CA ASN A 123 -1.61 -9.94 8.92
C ASN A 123 -2.49 -10.81 8.01
N GLU A 124 -1.93 -11.36 6.93
CA GLU A 124 -2.64 -12.26 6.03
C GLU A 124 -2.95 -13.60 6.73
N ASP A 125 -1.96 -14.16 7.43
CA ASP A 125 -2.09 -15.37 8.24
C ASP A 125 -3.10 -15.18 9.39
N LEU A 126 -3.07 -14.00 10.03
CA LEU A 126 -4.06 -13.63 11.04
C LEU A 126 -5.47 -13.54 10.46
N ALA A 127 -5.63 -12.92 9.29
CA ALA A 127 -6.92 -12.82 8.62
C ALA A 127 -7.47 -14.20 8.23
N GLU A 128 -6.62 -15.12 7.78
CA GLU A 128 -7.01 -16.51 7.52
C GLU A 128 -7.46 -17.24 8.78
N THR A 129 -6.72 -17.06 9.87
CA THR A 129 -7.08 -17.63 11.17
C THR A 129 -8.44 -17.12 11.64
N LEU A 130 -8.69 -15.81 11.51
CA LEU A 130 -9.96 -15.20 11.88
C LEU A 130 -11.12 -15.72 11.02
N ARG A 131 -10.93 -15.91 9.71
CA ARG A 131 -11.94 -16.52 8.83
C ARG A 131 -12.31 -17.93 9.28
N ARG A 132 -11.33 -18.75 9.63
CA ARG A 132 -11.57 -20.12 10.11
C ARG A 132 -12.34 -20.14 11.43
N ILE A 133 -12.07 -19.19 12.32
CA ILE A 133 -12.83 -19.02 13.57
C ILE A 133 -14.27 -18.63 13.26
N GLU A 134 -14.48 -17.67 12.36
CA GLU A 134 -15.82 -17.22 11.95
C GLU A 134 -16.65 -18.38 11.37
N GLU A 135 -16.08 -19.17 10.46
CA GLU A 135 -16.72 -20.35 9.88
C GLU A 135 -17.18 -21.33 10.97
N ARG A 136 -16.32 -21.59 11.95
CA ARG A 136 -16.65 -22.51 13.05
C ARG A 136 -17.73 -21.95 13.98
N ILE A 137 -17.72 -20.65 14.24
CA ILE A 137 -18.77 -19.98 15.03
C ILE A 137 -20.12 -20.13 14.33
N VAL A 138 -20.17 -19.90 13.01
CA VAL A 138 -21.41 -20.03 12.22
C VAL A 138 -21.91 -21.47 12.21
N GLU A 139 -21.02 -22.45 12.07
CA GLU A 139 -21.37 -23.88 12.13
C GLU A 139 -21.98 -24.24 13.49
N LEU A 140 -21.31 -23.91 14.58
CA LEU A 140 -21.79 -24.18 15.94
C LEU A 140 -23.13 -23.48 16.23
N ALA A 141 -23.31 -22.24 15.75
CA ALA A 141 -24.57 -21.53 15.90
C ALA A 141 -25.71 -22.23 15.16
N ARG A 142 -25.47 -22.77 13.97
CA ARG A 142 -26.46 -23.55 13.20
C ARG A 142 -26.81 -24.86 13.89
N GLU A 143 -25.82 -25.59 14.40
CA GLU A 143 -26.05 -26.82 15.18
C GLU A 143 -26.89 -26.53 16.43
N PHE A 144 -26.56 -25.45 17.15
CA PHE A 144 -27.29 -25.07 18.36
C PHE A 144 -28.74 -24.65 18.05
N ALA A 145 -28.94 -23.89 16.97
CA ALA A 145 -30.27 -23.54 16.51
C ALA A 145 -31.10 -24.77 16.09
N ALA A 146 -30.49 -25.75 15.41
CA ALA A 146 -31.16 -27.00 15.04
C ALA A 146 -31.63 -27.78 16.27
N ARG A 147 -30.79 -27.90 17.30
CA ARG A 147 -31.16 -28.56 18.57
C ARG A 147 -32.33 -27.87 19.27
N LEU A 148 -32.32 -26.54 19.34
CA LEU A 148 -33.43 -25.79 19.93
C LEU A 148 -34.77 -26.02 19.20
N VAL A 149 -34.75 -26.16 17.88
CA VAL A 149 -35.95 -26.45 17.08
C VAL A 149 -36.45 -27.88 17.30
N GLU A 150 -35.54 -28.86 17.39
CA GLU A 150 -35.91 -30.26 17.72
C GLU A 150 -36.54 -30.37 19.11
N GLU A 151 -35.96 -29.70 20.12
CA GLU A 151 -36.51 -29.66 21.48
C GLU A 151 -37.91 -29.01 21.53
N GLN A 152 -38.12 -27.90 20.83
CA GLN A 152 -39.45 -27.27 20.74
C GLN A 152 -40.48 -28.16 20.04
N SER A 153 -40.09 -28.83 18.95
CA SER A 153 -40.99 -29.69 18.17
C SER A 153 -41.39 -30.96 18.93
N GLY A 154 -40.46 -31.54 19.71
CA GLY A 154 -40.74 -32.68 20.57
C GLY A 154 -41.70 -32.37 21.73
N THR A 155 -41.74 -31.10 22.19
CA THR A 155 -42.61 -30.69 23.30
C THR A 155 -44.04 -30.38 22.84
N ALA A 156 -44.24 -30.01 21.58
CA ALA A 156 -45.57 -29.71 21.01
C ALA A 156 -46.41 -30.96 20.66
N GLY A 157 -45.79 -32.13 20.49
CA GLY A 157 -46.49 -33.39 20.15
C GLY A 157 -47.02 -34.21 21.34
N GLY A 158 -46.77 -33.78 22.58
CA GLY A 158 -47.05 -34.57 23.79
C GLY A 158 -48.35 -34.25 24.55
N VAL A 159 -49.18 -33.32 24.07
CA VAL A 159 -50.34 -32.80 24.84
C VAL A 159 -51.72 -33.29 24.33
N GLU A 160 -51.80 -34.03 23.22
CA GLU A 160 -53.08 -34.60 22.73
C GLU A 160 -53.15 -36.12 22.97
N GLY A 161 -53.70 -36.52 24.11
CA GLY A 161 -53.95 -37.94 24.40
C GLY A 161 -54.40 -38.25 25.83
N GLY A 162 -55.41 -37.52 26.33
CA GLY A 162 -55.98 -37.76 27.66
C GLY A 162 -57.40 -37.23 27.79
N ALA A 163 -58.37 -37.98 27.25
CA ALA A 163 -59.78 -37.93 27.62
C ALA A 163 -60.44 -39.27 27.27
#